data_AF-A0A8U0I0Y9-F1
#
_entry.id   AF-A0A8U0I0Y9-F1
#
_cell.length_a   1.000
_cell.length_b   1.000
_cell.length_c   1.000
_cell.angle_alpha   90.00
_cell.angle_beta   90.00
_cell.angle_gamma   90.00
#
_symmetry.space_group_name_H-M   'P 1'
#
loop_
_entity.id
_entity.type
_entity.pdbx_description
1 polymer ?
#
loop_
_entity_poly.entity_id
_entity_poly.type
_entity_poly.pdbx_seq_one_letter_code
_entity_poly.pdbx_strand_id
1 'polypeptide(L)'
;MLSIIEGVIDLLALGGSMVGIVTIGVAAALPELTAVMDAIRRRSPNVALGTLVGSNIVNPLVGIGLGGAISTYYVPSAVILWDLPFKLVTGAGLLGWTLYVNDGELTRTEGSYLLGLYFVFVVGRLLLFPGQ
;
A
#
# COMPACT_ATOMS: atom_id res chain seq x y z
N MET A 1 19.13 10.16 -14.77
CA MET A 1 17.90 9.60 -14.16
C MET A 1 17.17 8.71 -15.16
N LEU A 2 16.87 9.17 -16.38
CA LEU A 2 16.31 8.31 -17.45
C LEU A 2 17.17 7.08 -17.79
N SER A 3 18.50 7.20 -17.91
CA SER A 3 19.36 6.05 -18.26
C SER A 3 19.42 4.94 -17.20
N ILE A 4 19.17 5.27 -15.94
CA ILE A 4 19.13 4.29 -14.85
C ILE A 4 17.82 3.50 -14.91
N ILE A 5 16.73 4.18 -15.26
CA ILE A 5 15.40 3.57 -15.40
C ILE A 5 15.40 2.61 -16.61
N GLU A 6 15.98 3.02 -17.75
CA GLU A 6 16.13 2.15 -18.92
C GLU A 6 16.99 0.92 -18.63
N GLY A 7 18.13 1.07 -17.93
CA GLY A 7 18.98 -0.07 -17.57
C GLY A 7 18.31 -1.07 -16.62
N VAL A 8 17.39 -0.62 -15.75
CA VAL A 8 16.62 -1.51 -14.86
C VAL A 8 15.48 -2.22 -15.61
N ILE A 9 14.87 -1.55 -16.59
CA ILE A 9 13.84 -2.14 -17.48
C ILE A 9 14.43 -3.31 -18.27
N ASP A 10 15.62 -3.14 -18.83
CA ASP A 10 16.30 -4.18 -19.62
C ASP A 10 16.80 -5.35 -18.76
N LEU A 11 17.25 -5.10 -17.53
CA LEU A 11 17.79 -6.14 -16.65
C LEU A 11 16.71 -7.05 -16.05
N LEU A 12 15.51 -6.51 -15.79
CA LEU A 12 14.44 -7.23 -15.10
C LEU A 12 13.41 -7.87 -16.04
N ALA A 13 13.49 -7.63 -17.36
CA ALA A 13 12.49 -8.07 -18.34
C ALA A 13 11.04 -7.70 -17.97
N LEU A 14 10.89 -6.65 -17.15
CA LEU A 14 9.60 -6.09 -16.74
C LEU A 14 9.28 -4.95 -17.71
N GLY A 15 8.10 -5.01 -18.36
CA GLY A 15 7.65 -3.91 -19.22
C GLY A 15 7.71 -2.57 -18.47
N GLY A 16 8.05 -1.48 -19.17
CA GLY A 16 8.32 -0.17 -18.55
C GLY A 16 7.23 0.36 -17.60
N SER A 17 5.98 -0.08 -17.74
CA SER A 17 4.90 0.25 -16.80
C SER A 17 5.08 -0.41 -15.42
N MET A 18 5.58 -1.64 -15.35
CA MET A 18 5.80 -2.34 -14.08
C MET A 18 6.95 -1.73 -13.29
N VAL A 19 8.04 -1.35 -13.95
CA VAL A 19 9.15 -0.63 -13.29
C VAL A 19 8.66 0.73 -12.80
N GLY A 20 7.85 1.45 -13.57
CA GLY A 20 7.23 2.70 -13.13
C GLY A 20 6.38 2.52 -11.87
N ILE A 21 5.45 1.55 -11.86
CA ILE A 21 4.53 1.32 -10.75
C ILE A 21 5.27 0.83 -9.49
N VAL A 22 6.19 -0.13 -9.63
CA VAL A 22 6.94 -0.68 -8.48
C VAL A 22 7.91 0.35 -7.93
N THR A 23 8.66 1.06 -8.79
CA THR A 23 9.64 2.04 -8.34
C THR A 23 8.97 3.25 -7.72
N ILE A 24 7.91 3.79 -8.33
CA ILE A 24 7.18 4.95 -7.78
C ILE A 24 6.43 4.55 -6.51
N GLY A 25 5.80 3.38 -6.48
CA GLY A 25 5.09 2.88 -5.30
C GLY A 25 6.01 2.66 -4.10
N VAL A 26 7.16 2.02 -4.32
CA VAL A 26 8.17 1.83 -3.26
C VAL A 26 8.80 3.17 -2.86
N ALA A 27 9.13 4.04 -3.82
CA ALA A 27 9.70 5.35 -3.52
C ALA A 27 8.74 6.23 -2.71
N ALA A 28 7.44 6.16 -2.97
CA ALA A 28 6.41 6.88 -2.22
C ALA A 28 6.25 6.34 -0.78
N ALA A 29 6.43 5.02 -0.58
CA ALA A 29 6.30 4.40 0.75
C ALA A 29 7.56 4.54 1.63
N LEU A 30 8.72 4.85 1.05
CA LEU A 30 9.97 5.00 1.81
C LEU A 30 9.91 6.09 2.88
N PRO A 31 9.43 7.32 2.61
CA PRO A 31 9.28 8.35 3.64
C PRO A 31 8.42 7.90 4.82
N GLU A 32 7.31 7.20 4.55
CA GLU A 32 6.40 6.69 5.56
C GLU A 32 7.08 5.64 6.44
N LEU A 33 7.80 4.70 5.81
CA LEU A 33 8.58 3.69 6.52
C LEU A 33 9.64 4.35 7.41
N THR A 34 10.33 5.38 6.91
CA THR A 34 11.32 6.11 7.72
C THR A 34 10.69 6.83 8.91
N ALA A 35 9.54 7.47 8.73
CA ALA A 35 8.81 8.14 9.80
C ALA A 35 8.34 7.16 10.89
N VAL A 36 7.79 6.01 10.47
CA VAL A 36 7.38 4.94 11.39
C VAL A 36 8.57 4.38 12.17
N MET A 37 9.69 4.11 11.50
CA MET A 37 10.92 3.64 12.16
C MET A 37 11.45 4.66 13.17
N ASP A 38 11.44 5.95 12.82
CA ASP A 38 11.89 7.00 13.74
C ASP A 38 10.96 7.12 14.96
N ALA A 39 9.64 7.04 14.76
CA ALA A 39 8.67 7.05 15.84
C ALA A 39 8.84 5.87 16.81
N ILE A 40 9.09 4.67 16.28
CA ILE A 40 9.38 3.48 17.09
C ILE A 40 10.69 3.67 17.88
N ARG A 41 11.76 4.19 17.25
CA ARG A 41 13.04 4.46 17.91
C ARG A 41 12.90 5.47 19.06
N ARG A 42 12.03 6.46 18.90
CA ARG A 42 11.70 7.46 19.93
C ARG A 42 10.71 6.96 20.99
N ARG A 43 10.40 5.66 21.01
CA ARG A 43 9.40 5.04 21.92
C ARG A 43 8.04 5.75 21.87
N SER A 44 7.64 6.20 20.69
CA SER A 44 6.39 6.92 20.44
C SER A 44 5.46 6.10 19.52
N PRO A 45 4.94 4.94 19.99
CA PRO A 45 4.15 4.02 19.16
C PRO A 45 2.85 4.65 18.64
N ASN A 46 2.26 5.58 19.40
CA ASN A 46 1.06 6.31 18.97
C ASN A 46 1.30 7.13 17.70
N VAL A 47 2.50 7.71 17.55
CA VAL A 47 2.89 8.45 16.34
C VAL A 47 3.09 7.49 15.17
N ALA A 48 3.74 6.34 15.41
CA ALA A 48 3.91 5.30 14.41
C ALA A 48 2.56 4.79 13.87
N LEU A 49 1.60 4.52 14.76
CA LEU A 49 0.24 4.12 14.39
C LEU A 49 -0.50 5.22 13.65
N GLY A 50 -0.39 6.48 14.09
CA GLY A 50 -0.97 7.62 13.38
C GLY A 50 -0.43 7.76 11.96
N THR A 51 0.87 7.55 11.75
CA THR A 51 1.47 7.54 10.41
C THR A 51 0.98 6.36 9.56
N LEU A 52 0.89 5.16 10.12
CA LEU A 52 0.41 3.97 9.42
C LEU A 52 -1.06 4.07 9.01
N VAL A 53 -1.93 4.53 9.91
CA VAL A 53 -3.35 4.71 9.61
C VAL A 53 -3.57 5.88 8.65
N GLY A 54 -2.89 7.01 8.90
CA GLY A 54 -3.01 8.22 8.09
C GLY A 54 -2.60 8.00 6.64
N SER A 55 -1.46 7.35 6.39
CA SER A 55 -0.98 7.04 5.03
C SER A 55 -1.96 6.14 4.26
N ASN A 56 -2.51 5.10 4.91
CA ASN A 56 -3.49 4.21 4.27
C ASN A 56 -4.83 4.90 3.92
N ILE A 57 -5.18 5.99 4.60
CA ILE A 57 -6.36 6.81 4.28
C ILE A 57 -6.04 7.84 3.20
N VAL A 58 -4.95 8.60 3.38
CA VAL A 58 -4.58 9.72 2.51
C VAL A 58 -4.11 9.23 1.14
N ASN A 59 -3.32 8.15 1.06
CA ASN A 59 -2.72 7.72 -0.21
C ASN A 59 -3.74 7.32 -1.28
N PRO A 60 -4.79 6.52 -0.99
CA PRO A 60 -5.84 6.25 -1.96
C PRO A 60 -6.72 7.47 -2.23
N LEU A 61 -7.08 8.26 -1.21
CA LEU A 61 -7.94 9.44 -1.39
C LEU A 61 -7.28 10.50 -2.29
N VAL A 62 -6.00 10.78 -2.08
CA VAL A 62 -5.25 11.72 -2.91
C VAL A 62 -4.88 11.06 -4.24
N GLY A 63 -4.28 9.87 -4.21
CA GLY A 63 -3.82 9.22 -5.43
C GLY A 63 -4.94 8.93 -6.43
N ILE A 64 -6.07 8.39 -5.96
CA ILE A 64 -7.21 8.01 -6.81
C ILE A 64 -8.22 9.15 -6.90
N GLY A 65 -8.54 9.84 -5.81
CA GLY A 65 -9.54 10.91 -5.81
C GLY A 65 -9.07 12.16 -6.56
N LEU A 66 -7.91 12.73 -6.19
CA LEU A 66 -7.34 13.86 -6.94
C LEU A 66 -6.85 13.40 -8.32
N GLY A 67 -6.28 12.20 -8.43
CA GLY A 67 -5.88 11.62 -9.71
C GLY A 67 -7.05 11.51 -10.69
N GLY A 68 -8.20 10.99 -10.26
CA GLY A 68 -9.41 10.88 -11.07
C GLY A 68 -10.14 12.20 -11.30
N ALA A 69 -9.95 13.21 -10.43
CA ALA A 69 -10.50 14.55 -10.65
C ALA A 69 -9.78 15.31 -11.77
N ILE A 70 -8.47 15.06 -11.94
CA ILE A 70 -7.62 15.77 -12.90
C ILE A 70 -7.42 14.94 -14.18
N SER A 71 -7.35 13.61 -14.06
CA SER A 71 -7.03 12.70 -15.16
C SER A 71 -8.26 11.99 -15.70
N THR A 72 -8.36 11.86 -17.02
CA THR A 72 -9.37 11.07 -17.72
C THR A 72 -8.98 9.59 -17.84
N TYR A 73 -7.97 9.14 -17.08
CA TYR A 73 -7.42 7.80 -17.17
C TYR A 73 -8.43 6.74 -16.75
N TYR A 74 -8.56 5.69 -17.56
CA TYR A 74 -9.43 4.57 -17.27
C TYR A 74 -8.80 3.68 -16.21
N VAL A 75 -9.35 3.67 -14.99
CA VAL A 75 -8.84 2.86 -13.89
C VAL A 75 -9.06 1.37 -14.23
N PRO A 76 -8.01 0.52 -14.14
CA PRO A 76 -8.13 -0.91 -14.41
C PRO A 76 -9.19 -1.57 -13.52
N SER A 77 -9.98 -2.48 -14.08
CA SER A 77 -11.06 -3.15 -13.36
C SER A 77 -10.54 -3.99 -12.18
N ALA A 78 -9.31 -4.50 -12.26
CA ALA A 78 -8.63 -5.14 -11.14
C ALA A 78 -8.53 -4.23 -9.91
N VAL A 79 -8.25 -2.94 -10.11
CA VAL A 79 -8.14 -1.98 -9.00
C VAL A 79 -9.49 -1.75 -8.32
N ILE A 80 -10.56 -1.66 -9.10
CA ILE A 80 -11.91 -1.37 -8.60
C ILE A 80 -12.55 -2.60 -7.94
N LEU A 81 -12.36 -3.79 -8.52
CA LEU A 81 -13.04 -5.01 -8.09
C LEU A 81 -12.24 -5.81 -7.04
N TRP A 82 -10.92 -5.66 -7.01
CA TRP A 82 -10.05 -6.42 -6.10
C TRP A 82 -9.29 -5.52 -5.14
N ASP A 83 -8.47 -4.60 -5.65
CA ASP A 83 -7.56 -3.81 -4.79
C ASP A 83 -8.30 -2.93 -3.80
N LEU A 84 -9.28 -2.15 -4.26
CA LEU A 84 -10.02 -1.22 -3.40
C LEU A 84 -10.90 -1.93 -2.37
N PRO A 85 -11.76 -2.90 -2.72
CA PRO A 85 -12.58 -3.59 -1.76
C PRO A 85 -11.75 -4.35 -0.73
N PHE A 86 -10.68 -5.03 -1.16
CA PHE A 86 -9.81 -5.77 -0.26
C PHE A 86 -9.13 -4.82 0.74
N LYS A 87 -8.51 -3.73 0.25
CA LYS A 87 -7.86 -2.72 1.12
C LYS A 87 -8.83 -2.09 2.11
N LEU A 88 -10.06 -1.79 1.67
CA LEU A 88 -11.10 -1.23 2.53
C LEU A 88 -11.52 -2.23 3.61
N VAL A 89 -11.80 -3.48 3.26
CA VAL A 89 -12.23 -4.51 4.22
C VAL A 89 -11.12 -4.80 5.22
N THR A 90 -9.88 -5.00 4.76
CA THR A 90 -8.76 -5.28 5.67
C THR A 90 -8.41 -4.06 6.52
N GLY A 91 -8.42 -2.86 5.93
CA GLY A 91 -8.10 -1.62 6.64
C GLY A 91 -9.15 -1.28 7.69
N ALA A 92 -10.43 -1.31 7.33
CA ALA A 92 -11.54 -1.07 8.26
C ALA A 92 -11.64 -2.17 9.33
N GLY A 93 -11.42 -3.42 8.94
CA GLY A 93 -11.39 -4.56 9.88
C GLY A 93 -10.28 -4.40 10.91
N LEU A 94 -9.07 -4.02 10.48
CA LEU A 94 -7.94 -3.78 11.38
C LEU A 94 -8.19 -2.57 12.28
N LEU A 95 -8.67 -1.45 11.73
CA LEU A 95 -9.01 -0.25 12.50
C LEU A 95 -10.06 -0.56 13.57
N GLY A 96 -11.13 -1.26 13.18
CA GLY A 96 -12.18 -1.69 14.10
C GLY A 96 -11.62 -2.60 15.19
N TRP A 97 -10.84 -3.61 14.82
CA TRP A 97 -10.21 -4.50 15.78
C TRP A 97 -9.31 -3.75 16.77
N THR A 98 -8.42 -2.89 16.26
CA THR A 98 -7.44 -2.16 17.07
C THR A 98 -8.13 -1.19 18.04
N LEU A 99 -9.17 -0.50 17.59
CA LEU A 99 -9.89 0.49 18.41
C LEU A 99 -10.85 -0.15 19.44
N TYR A 100 -11.50 -1.27 19.10
CA TYR A 100 -12.55 -1.87 19.94
C TYR A 100 -12.08 -3.04 20.79
N VAL A 101 -10.98 -3.72 20.42
CA VAL A 101 -10.52 -4.95 21.09
C VAL A 101 -9.21 -4.72 21.86
N ASN A 102 -8.32 -3.89 21.32
CA ASN A 102 -6.92 -3.81 21.78
C ASN A 102 -6.53 -2.43 22.36
N ASP A 103 -7.51 -1.62 22.76
CA ASP A 103 -7.30 -0.28 23.34
C ASP A 103 -6.38 0.65 22.51
N GLY A 104 -6.36 0.45 21.19
CA GLY A 104 -5.54 1.23 20.26
C GLY A 104 -4.12 0.69 20.05
N GLU A 105 -3.76 -0.48 20.59
CA GLU A 105 -2.42 -1.06 20.44
C GLU A 105 -2.37 -2.14 19.34
N LEU A 106 -1.38 -2.06 18.45
CA LEU A 106 -1.15 -3.06 17.42
C LEU A 106 -0.07 -4.05 17.89
N THR A 107 -0.46 -5.31 18.01
CA THR A 107 0.40 -6.40 18.49
C THR A 107 1.11 -7.12 17.34
N ARG A 108 2.17 -7.89 17.67
CA ARG A 108 2.87 -8.74 16.69
C ARG A 108 1.94 -9.74 15.99
N THR A 109 0.92 -10.22 16.69
CA THR A 109 -0.02 -11.21 16.16
C THR A 109 -0.87 -10.59 15.04
N GLU A 110 -1.40 -9.38 15.24
CA GLU A 110 -2.14 -8.65 14.20
C GLU A 110 -1.26 -8.31 13.01
N GLY A 111 -0.01 -7.91 13.26
CA GLY A 111 0.98 -7.71 12.20
C GLY A 111 1.20 -8.97 11.35
N SER A 112 1.25 -10.15 11.98
CA SER A 112 1.39 -11.42 11.24
C SER A 112 0.16 -11.77 10.41
N TYR A 113 -1.05 -11.48 10.91
CA TYR A 113 -2.29 -11.64 10.15
C TYR A 113 -2.34 -10.72 8.93
N LEU A 114 -1.95 -9.45 9.09
CA LEU A 114 -1.86 -8.49 7.98
C LEU A 114 -0.85 -8.95 6.93
N LEU A 115 0.30 -9.47 7.36
CA LEU A 115 1.31 -9.98 6.44
C LEU A 115 0.78 -11.20 5.67
N GLY A 116 0.07 -12.12 6.33
CA GLY A 116 -0.60 -13.24 5.69
C GLY A 116 -1.65 -12.78 4.67
N LEU A 117 -2.50 -11.84 5.04
CA LEU A 117 -3.50 -11.24 4.15
C LEU A 117 -2.88 -10.54 2.95
N TYR A 118 -1.71 -9.92 3.13
CA TYR A 118 -0.97 -9.31 2.02
C TYR A 118 -0.55 -10.36 0.97
N PHE A 119 -0.06 -11.53 1.39
CA PHE A 119 0.25 -12.60 0.44
C PHE A 119 -1.00 -13.14 -0.26
N VAL A 120 -2.10 -13.33 0.48
CA VAL A 120 -3.40 -13.73 -0.10
C VAL A 120 -3.88 -12.70 -1.13
N PHE A 121 -3.75 -11.42 -0.81
CA PHE A 121 -4.08 -10.32 -1.72
C PHE A 121 -3.26 -10.38 -3.01
N VAL A 122 -1.94 -10.52 -2.91
CA VAL A 122 -1.03 -10.57 -4.06
C VAL A 122 -1.31 -11.79 -4.92
N VAL A 123 -1.43 -12.97 -4.30
CA VAL A 123 -1.70 -14.23 -5.02
C VAL A 123 -3.09 -14.18 -5.68
N GLY A 124 -4.11 -13.72 -4.95
CA GLY A 124 -5.46 -13.58 -5.49
C GLY A 124 -5.51 -12.59 -6.66
N ARG A 125 -4.78 -11.46 -6.57
CA ARG A 125 -4.67 -10.51 -7.67
C ARG A 125 -4.04 -11.15 -8.90
N LEU A 126 -2.94 -11.87 -8.73
CA LEU A 126 -2.22 -12.55 -9.83
C LEU A 126 -3.08 -13.65 -10.49
N LEU A 127 -3.87 -14.39 -9.72
CA LEU A 127 -4.71 -15.47 -10.24
C LEU A 127 -5.99 -14.97 -10.91
N LEU A 128 -6.62 -13.93 -10.37
CA LEU A 128 -7.91 -13.43 -10.86
C LEU A 128 -7.78 -12.42 -12.00
N PHE A 129 -6.66 -11.69 -12.07
CA PHE A 129 -6.40 -10.69 -13.10
C PHE A 129 -5.02 -10.87 -13.75
N PRO A 130 -4.71 -12.03 -14.35
CA PRO A 130 -3.46 -12.25 -15.06
C PRO A 130 -3.44 -11.40 -16.35
N GLY A 131 -2.88 -10.20 -16.30
CA GLY A 131 -2.77 -9.29 -17.46
C GLY A 131 -3.14 -7.83 -17.21
N GLN A 132 -3.50 -7.45 -15.97
CA GLN A 132 -3.69 -6.05 -15.52
C GLN A 132 -2.82 -5.76 -14.29
#